data_AF-A0A969LDN4-F1
#
_entry.id   AF-A0A969LDN4-F1
#
_cell.length_a   1.000
_cell.length_b   1.000
_cell.length_c   1.000
_cell.angle_alpha   90.00
_cell.angle_beta   90.00
_cell.angle_gamma   90.00
#
_symmetry.space_group_name_H-M   'P 1'
#
loop_
_entity.id
_entity.type
_entity.pdbx_description
1 polymer ?
#
loop_
_entity_poly.entity_id
_entity_poly.type
_entity_poly.pdbx_seq_one_letter_code
_entity_poly.pdbx_strand_id
1 'polypeptide(L)'
;MASFFIRLWRFPNSLTRIRIPFLLTALVVVLAPTWLTVTAAITMPQVTLVETLPSVPAALFRLAIALPILLPPARLAWLLAGVWSAIAIPVLGYLLAHPAELQTPRGTDFVLALGPGFGIALAIVIFYAHLQAAIERLHAERQHWQRRSEQDALTGLYNRGTGEQRLQQLWAQAEQPLVAIIFDLDHFKAVN
;
A
#
# COMPACT_ATOMS: atom_id res chain seq x y z
N MET A 1 11.11 6.25 19.98
CA MET A 1 10.78 5.12 19.07
C MET A 1 9.70 4.21 19.65
N ALA A 2 9.88 3.60 20.84
CA ALA A 2 8.90 2.66 21.43
C ALA A 2 7.49 3.26 21.71
N SER A 3 7.40 4.53 22.12
CA SER A 3 6.11 5.20 22.37
C SER A 3 5.27 5.44 21.11
N PHE A 4 5.89 5.48 19.93
CA PHE A 4 5.19 5.69 18.66
C PHE A 4 4.47 4.40 18.22
N PHE A 5 5.12 3.25 18.35
CA PHE A 5 4.54 1.93 18.05
C PHE A 5 3.37 1.57 18.98
N ILE A 6 3.49 1.85 20.28
CA ILE A 6 2.42 1.60 21.26
C ILE A 6 1.19 2.48 20.98
N ARG A 7 1.40 3.73 20.53
CA ARG A 7 0.31 4.64 20.17
C ARG A 7 -0.37 4.24 18.85
N LEU A 8 0.40 3.73 17.89
CA LEU A 8 -0.10 3.18 16.62
C LEU A 8 -1.04 1.99 16.83
N TRP A 9 -0.75 1.15 17.83
CA TRP A 9 -1.54 -0.05 18.13
C TRP A 9 -2.86 0.27 18.85
N ARG A 10 -2.89 1.33 19.68
CA ARG A 10 -4.08 1.74 20.45
C ARG A 10 -5.07 2.64 19.71
N PHE A 11 -4.64 3.37 18.68
CA PHE A 11 -5.49 4.31 17.95
C PHE A 11 -5.29 4.19 16.43
N PRO A 12 -5.87 3.18 15.76
CA PRO A 12 -5.71 2.99 14.32
C PRO A 12 -6.19 4.20 13.50
N ASN A 13 -7.15 4.97 14.03
CA ASN A 13 -7.65 6.20 13.42
C ASN A 13 -6.74 7.43 13.63
N SER A 14 -5.70 7.38 14.48
CA SER A 14 -4.73 8.50 14.55
C SER A 14 -3.76 8.47 13.38
N LEU A 15 -3.57 7.31 12.74
CA LEU A 15 -2.72 7.17 11.56
C LEU A 15 -3.24 8.01 10.40
N THR A 16 -4.55 7.99 10.12
CA THR A 16 -5.17 8.75 9.03
C THR A 16 -4.91 10.26 9.14
N ARG A 17 -4.87 10.80 10.36
CA ARG A 17 -4.60 12.22 10.63
C ARG A 17 -3.15 12.63 10.35
N ILE A 18 -2.20 11.70 10.47
CA ILE A 18 -0.77 11.93 10.26
C ILE A 18 -0.36 11.63 8.80
N ARG A 19 -1.14 10.86 8.03
CA ARG A 19 -0.78 10.49 6.64
C ARG A 19 -0.64 11.70 5.74
N ILE A 20 -1.64 12.60 5.74
CA ILE A 20 -1.65 13.77 4.85
C ILE A 20 -0.46 14.70 5.11
N PRO A 21 -0.21 15.18 6.34
CA PRO A 21 0.94 16.06 6.58
C PRO A 21 2.26 15.36 6.27
N PHE A 22 2.39 14.06 6.56
CA PHE A 22 3.60 13.30 6.21
C PHE A 22 3.82 13.24 4.68
N LEU A 23 2.76 12.96 3.91
CA LEU A 23 2.82 12.93 2.45
C LEU A 23 3.15 14.30 1.86
N LEU A 24 2.55 15.38 2.39
CA LEU A 24 2.86 16.74 1.96
C LEU A 24 4.31 17.11 2.25
N THR A 25 4.81 16.80 3.44
CA THR A 25 6.22 17.04 3.79
C THR A 25 7.15 16.24 2.87
N ALA A 26 6.85 14.96 2.63
CA ALA A 26 7.64 14.13 1.71
C ALA A 26 7.63 14.69 0.29
N LEU A 27 6.47 15.17 -0.19
CA LEU A 27 6.33 15.79 -1.50
C LEU A 27 7.17 17.07 -1.60
N VAL A 28 7.09 17.96 -0.61
CA VAL A 28 7.87 19.21 -0.58
C VAL A 28 9.37 18.92 -0.55
N VAL A 29 9.81 17.97 0.28
CA VAL A 29 11.22 17.58 0.40
C VAL A 29 11.78 17.03 -0.91
N VAL A 30 10.94 16.41 -1.75
CA VAL A 30 11.37 15.86 -3.04
C VAL A 30 11.25 16.89 -4.16
N LEU A 31 10.14 17.63 -4.25
CA LEU A 31 9.91 18.57 -5.35
C LEU A 31 10.74 19.85 -5.22
N ALA A 32 10.88 20.41 -4.02
CA ALA A 32 11.52 21.71 -3.85
C ALA A 32 12.99 21.72 -4.31
N PRO A 33 13.84 20.73 -3.95
CA PRO A 33 15.22 20.70 -4.43
C PRO A 33 15.32 20.54 -5.96
N THR A 34 14.46 19.71 -6.55
CA THR A 34 14.45 19.50 -8.02
C THR A 34 14.12 20.79 -8.76
N TRP A 35 13.08 21.50 -8.34
CA TRP A 35 12.70 22.75 -9.01
C TRP A 35 13.73 23.85 -8.80
N LEU A 36 14.27 23.99 -7.58
CA LEU A 36 15.32 24.98 -7.29
C LEU A 36 16.57 24.75 -8.15
N THR A 37 17.04 23.51 -8.25
CA THR A 37 18.23 23.16 -9.04
C THR A 37 18.01 23.34 -10.54
N VAL A 38 16.85 22.93 -11.08
CA VAL A 38 16.53 23.17 -12.50
C VAL A 38 16.46 24.67 -12.79
N THR A 39 15.81 25.47 -11.93
CA THR A 39 15.74 26.93 -12.14
C THR A 39 17.12 27.59 -12.02
N ALA A 40 17.97 27.12 -11.11
CA ALA A 40 19.34 27.62 -10.96
C ALA A 40 20.18 27.31 -12.21
N ALA A 41 20.09 26.08 -12.74
CA ALA A 41 20.82 25.67 -13.95
C ALA A 41 20.37 26.47 -15.20
N ILE A 42 19.08 26.78 -15.32
CA ILE A 42 18.57 27.61 -16.43
C ILE A 42 19.04 29.07 -16.32
N THR A 43 19.12 29.62 -15.10
CA THR A 43 19.43 31.04 -14.88
C THR A 43 20.92 31.34 -14.79
N MET A 44 21.73 30.36 -14.37
CA MET A 44 23.16 30.50 -14.14
C MET A 44 23.94 29.52 -15.04
N PRO A 45 24.55 29.98 -16.13
CA PRO A 45 25.27 29.13 -17.10
C PRO A 45 26.46 28.34 -16.54
N GLN A 46 26.91 28.68 -15.33
CA GLN A 46 28.04 28.05 -14.65
C GLN A 46 27.63 26.86 -13.79
N VAL A 47 26.32 26.67 -13.57
CA VAL A 47 25.77 25.60 -12.72
C VAL A 47 25.19 24.52 -13.62
N THR A 48 25.81 23.33 -13.63
CA THR A 48 25.27 22.19 -14.36
C THR A 48 24.24 21.44 -13.51
N LEU A 49 23.16 20.98 -14.15
CA LEU A 49 22.12 20.20 -13.47
C LEU A 49 22.71 18.88 -12.98
N VAL A 50 23.57 18.29 -13.81
CA VAL A 50 24.21 17.00 -13.55
C VAL A 50 25.05 16.98 -12.26
N GLU A 51 25.71 18.08 -11.91
CA GLU A 51 26.58 18.14 -10.74
C GLU A 51 25.82 18.49 -9.45
N THR A 52 24.77 19.29 -9.56
CA THR A 52 24.05 19.88 -8.42
C THR A 52 22.82 19.09 -7.97
N LEU A 53 22.21 18.31 -8.86
CA LEU A 53 21.02 17.54 -8.49
C LEU A 53 21.40 16.40 -7.52
N PRO A 54 20.83 16.36 -6.30
CA PRO A 54 21.03 15.23 -5.40
C PRO A 54 20.48 13.95 -6.05
N SER A 55 21.03 12.79 -5.69
CA SER A 55 20.68 11.51 -6.32
C SER A 55 19.17 11.22 -6.28
N VAL A 56 18.51 11.50 -7.40
CA VAL A 56 17.07 11.30 -7.66
C VAL A 56 16.57 9.88 -7.29
N PRO A 57 17.34 8.79 -7.51
CA PRO A 57 16.90 7.45 -7.12
C PRO A 57 16.60 7.31 -5.63
N ALA A 58 17.39 7.93 -4.74
CA ALA A 58 17.23 7.77 -3.29
C ALA A 58 15.98 8.50 -2.75
N ALA A 59 15.55 9.58 -3.39
CA ALA A 59 14.35 10.33 -3.03
C ALA A 59 13.08 9.61 -3.51
N LEU A 60 13.10 9.15 -4.77
CA LEU A 60 12.00 8.37 -5.36
C LEU A 60 11.81 7.03 -4.64
N PHE A 61 12.88 6.33 -4.26
CA PHE A 61 12.78 5.09 -3.47
C PHE A 61 12.15 5.32 -2.09
N ARG A 62 12.51 6.40 -1.39
CA ARG A 62 11.93 6.72 -0.07
C ARG A 62 10.43 6.99 -0.16
N LEU A 63 9.99 7.72 -1.20
CA LEU A 63 8.57 7.88 -1.47
C LEU A 63 7.91 6.55 -1.84
N ALA A 64 8.48 5.80 -2.79
CA ALA A 64 7.92 4.55 -3.30
C ALA A 64 7.72 3.47 -2.22
N ILE A 65 8.58 3.43 -1.18
CA ILE A 65 8.45 2.49 -0.06
C ILE A 65 7.41 2.97 0.98
N ALA A 66 7.30 4.28 1.21
CA ALA A 66 6.38 4.83 2.23
C ALA A 66 4.92 4.88 1.75
N LEU A 67 4.71 5.03 0.45
CA LEU A 67 3.42 5.31 -0.18
C LEU A 67 2.43 4.11 -0.17
N PRO A 68 2.85 2.85 -0.39
CA PRO A 68 1.97 1.66 -0.33
C PRO A 68 1.40 1.39 1.07
N ILE A 69 2.10 1.82 2.13
CA ILE A 69 1.66 1.64 3.52
C ILE A 69 0.52 2.60 3.88
N LEU A 70 0.43 3.75 3.19
CA LEU A 70 -0.42 4.87 3.62
C LEU A 70 -1.67 5.06 2.74
N LEU A 71 -1.64 4.60 1.49
CA LEU A 71 -2.67 4.90 0.50
C LEU A 71 -3.22 3.66 -0.20
N PRO A 72 -4.52 3.66 -0.56
CA PRO A 72 -5.10 2.59 -1.33
C PRO A 72 -4.46 2.51 -2.72
N PRO A 73 -4.25 1.28 -3.24
CA PRO A 73 -3.46 1.03 -4.45
C PRO A 73 -3.92 1.81 -5.69
N ALA A 74 -5.22 2.05 -5.84
CA ALA A 74 -5.77 2.76 -7.00
C ALA A 74 -5.38 4.25 -7.04
N ARG A 75 -5.29 4.92 -5.89
CA ARG A 75 -4.88 6.35 -5.82
C ARG A 75 -3.36 6.50 -5.89
N LEU A 76 -2.65 5.45 -5.50
CA LEU A 76 -1.21 5.39 -5.45
C LEU A 76 -0.58 5.59 -6.84
N ALA A 77 -1.08 4.87 -7.85
CA ALA A 77 -0.56 4.94 -9.20
C ALA A 77 -0.69 6.35 -9.80
N TRP A 78 -1.86 6.99 -9.63
CA TRP A 78 -2.09 8.36 -10.11
C TRP A 78 -1.22 9.40 -9.42
N LEU A 79 -1.05 9.28 -8.09
CA LEU A 79 -0.18 10.17 -7.35
C LEU A 79 1.29 9.99 -7.76
N LEU A 80 1.76 8.75 -7.91
CA LEU A 80 3.11 8.47 -8.38
C LEU A 80 3.34 9.02 -9.79
N ALA A 81 2.39 8.84 -10.71
CA ALA A 81 2.46 9.40 -12.05
C ALA A 81 2.52 10.93 -12.04
N GLY A 82 1.71 11.58 -11.19
CA GLY A 82 1.71 13.05 -11.05
C GLY A 82 3.03 13.58 -10.46
N VAL A 83 3.52 12.97 -9.37
CA VAL A 83 4.79 13.35 -8.74
C VAL A 83 5.96 13.12 -9.67
N TRP A 84 5.99 11.99 -10.36
CA TRP A 84 6.99 11.71 -11.37
C TRP A 84 6.94 12.73 -12.50
N SER A 85 5.76 13.06 -13.03
CA SER A 85 5.63 14.05 -14.11
C SER A 85 6.18 15.42 -13.68
N ALA A 86 5.91 15.83 -12.43
CA ALA A 86 6.42 17.08 -11.87
C ALA A 86 7.95 17.14 -11.69
N ILE A 87 8.62 15.97 -11.68
CA ILE A 87 10.08 15.85 -11.58
C ILE A 87 10.69 15.63 -12.97
N ALA A 88 10.13 14.71 -13.75
CA ALA A 88 10.67 14.24 -15.02
C ALA A 88 10.56 15.30 -16.11
N ILE A 89 9.42 16.01 -16.22
CA ILE A 89 9.24 17.03 -17.25
C ILE A 89 10.31 18.13 -17.19
N PRO A 90 10.55 18.81 -16.04
CA PRO A 90 11.56 19.86 -16.00
C PRO A 90 12.98 19.33 -16.19
N VAL A 91 13.31 18.15 -15.63
CA VAL A 91 14.65 17.56 -15.76
C VAL A 91 14.93 17.10 -17.18
N LEU A 92 14.04 16.33 -17.79
CA LEU A 92 14.20 15.85 -19.16
C LEU A 92 14.11 17.00 -20.16
N GLY A 93 13.23 17.97 -19.93
CA GLY A 93 13.14 19.18 -20.76
C GLY A 93 14.45 19.97 -20.77
N TYR A 94 15.09 20.13 -19.61
CA TYR A 94 16.42 20.77 -19.51
C TYR A 94 17.49 19.97 -20.24
N LEU A 95 17.55 18.65 -20.04
CA LEU A 95 18.56 17.78 -20.67
C LEU A 95 18.42 17.72 -22.20
N LEU A 96 17.20 17.78 -22.72
CA LEU A 96 16.95 17.86 -24.17
C LEU A 96 17.45 19.17 -24.78
N ALA A 97 17.39 20.27 -24.03
CA ALA A 97 17.94 21.56 -24.46
C ALA A 97 19.49 21.64 -24.33
N HIS A 98 20.10 20.78 -23.52
CA HIS A 98 21.55 20.76 -23.25
C HIS A 98 22.17 19.39 -23.59
N PRO A 99 22.34 19.06 -24.88
CA PRO A 99 22.78 17.73 -25.32
C PRO A 99 24.20 17.37 -24.84
N ALA A 100 25.03 18.35 -24.49
CA ALA A 100 26.34 18.12 -23.89
C ALA A 100 26.24 17.47 -22.50
N GLU A 101 25.24 17.84 -21.69
CA GLU A 101 25.00 17.23 -20.37
C GLU A 101 24.40 15.82 -20.48
N LEU A 102 23.61 15.57 -21.53
CA LEU A 102 23.00 14.27 -21.79
C LEU A 102 24.04 13.16 -22.01
N GLN A 103 25.18 13.49 -22.64
CA GLN A 103 26.26 12.54 -22.93
C GLN A 103 27.12 12.21 -21.71
N THR A 104 26.92 12.90 -20.59
CA THR A 104 27.62 12.57 -19.34
C THR A 104 27.04 11.28 -18.74
N PRO A 105 27.84 10.48 -18.00
CA PRO A 105 27.35 9.26 -17.34
C PRO A 105 26.13 9.50 -16.45
N ARG A 106 26.12 10.64 -15.73
CA ARG A 106 24.98 11.03 -14.90
C ARG A 106 23.76 11.47 -15.70
N GLY A 107 23.93 12.16 -16.83
CA GLY A 107 22.83 12.51 -17.73
C GLY A 107 22.10 11.26 -18.23
N THR A 108 22.86 10.24 -18.63
CA THR A 108 22.30 8.94 -19.04
C THR A 108 21.61 8.22 -17.88
N ASP A 109 22.15 8.29 -16.67
CA ASP A 109 21.52 7.72 -15.47
C ASP A 109 20.15 8.36 -15.19
N PHE A 110 20.04 9.69 -15.34
CA PHE A 110 18.77 10.39 -15.15
C PHE A 110 17.73 9.98 -16.19
N VAL A 111 18.12 9.85 -17.46
CA VAL A 111 17.21 9.42 -18.54
C VAL A 111 16.73 7.99 -18.30
N LEU A 112 17.64 7.08 -17.91
CA LEU A 112 17.29 5.70 -17.62
C LEU A 112 16.40 5.57 -16.37
N ALA A 113 16.72 6.31 -15.31
CA ALA A 113 15.96 6.28 -14.06
C ALA A 113 14.57 6.91 -14.22
N LEU A 114 14.49 8.09 -14.85
CA LEU A 114 13.23 8.80 -15.04
C LEU A 114 12.41 8.21 -16.18
N GLY A 115 13.00 7.62 -17.21
CA GLY A 115 12.26 6.96 -18.30
C GLY A 115 11.88 5.52 -17.97
N PRO A 116 12.62 4.52 -18.49
CA PRO A 116 12.27 3.11 -18.35
C PRO A 116 12.25 2.63 -16.89
N GLY A 117 13.14 3.13 -16.03
CA GLY A 117 13.18 2.77 -14.61
C GLY A 117 11.88 3.11 -13.89
N PHE A 118 11.32 4.29 -14.15
CA PHE A 118 10.01 4.67 -13.62
C PHE A 118 8.88 3.82 -14.20
N GLY A 119 8.92 3.53 -15.52
CA GLY A 119 7.93 2.66 -16.15
C GLY A 119 7.85 1.28 -15.49
N ILE A 120 9.00 0.68 -15.20
CA ILE A 120 9.09 -0.59 -14.47
C ILE A 120 8.54 -0.43 -13.04
N ALA A 121 8.94 0.61 -12.32
CA ALA A 121 8.44 0.85 -10.96
C ALA A 121 6.91 1.03 -10.93
N LEU A 122 6.35 1.77 -11.88
CA LEU A 122 4.90 1.96 -12.01
C LEU A 122 4.20 0.63 -12.33
N ALA A 123 4.75 -0.16 -13.25
CA ALA A 123 4.22 -1.48 -13.58
C ALA A 123 4.20 -2.41 -12.36
N ILE A 124 5.27 -2.42 -11.55
CA ILE A 124 5.34 -3.19 -10.30
C ILE A 124 4.28 -2.71 -9.31
N VAL A 125 4.10 -1.41 -9.13
CA VAL A 125 3.08 -0.86 -8.21
C VAL A 125 1.67 -1.24 -8.67
N ILE A 126 1.37 -1.12 -9.96
CA ILE A 126 0.08 -1.53 -10.54
C ILE A 126 -0.13 -3.04 -10.36
N PHE A 127 0.89 -3.84 -10.66
CA PHE A 127 0.83 -5.29 -10.48
C PHE A 127 0.54 -5.67 -9.01
N TYR A 128 1.26 -5.06 -8.07
CA TYR A 128 1.07 -5.30 -6.64
C TYR A 128 -0.34 -4.89 -6.19
N ALA A 129 -0.85 -3.76 -6.68
CA ALA A 129 -2.21 -3.31 -6.45
C ALA A 129 -3.26 -4.36 -6.88
N HIS A 130 -3.10 -4.92 -8.07
CA HIS A 130 -4.00 -5.96 -8.57
C HIS A 130 -3.88 -7.27 -7.79
N LEU A 131 -2.67 -7.67 -7.43
CA LEU A 131 -2.42 -8.88 -6.66
C LEU A 131 -3.06 -8.79 -5.27
N GLN A 132 -2.90 -7.65 -4.59
CA GLN A 132 -3.52 -7.40 -3.29
C GLN A 132 -5.05 -7.53 -3.36
N ALA A 133 -5.67 -6.89 -4.37
CA ALA A 133 -7.11 -6.95 -4.57
C ALA A 133 -7.61 -8.39 -4.87
N ALA A 134 -6.83 -9.15 -5.64
CA ALA A 134 -7.15 -10.55 -5.94
C ALA A 134 -7.07 -11.42 -4.67
N ILE A 135 -6.05 -11.21 -3.84
CA ILE A 135 -5.88 -11.91 -2.56
C ILE A 135 -7.05 -11.59 -1.61
N GLU A 136 -7.40 -10.32 -1.46
CA GLU A 136 -8.53 -9.89 -0.62
C GLU A 136 -9.84 -10.52 -1.08
N ARG A 137 -10.08 -10.57 -2.40
CA ARG A 137 -11.25 -11.22 -2.99
C ARG A 137 -11.27 -12.72 -2.68
N LEU A 138 -10.15 -13.42 -2.86
CA LEU A 138 -10.04 -14.85 -2.55
C LEU A 138 -10.30 -15.12 -1.06
N HIS A 139 -9.79 -14.27 -0.16
CA HIS A 139 -10.08 -14.39 1.27
C HIS A 139 -11.56 -14.17 1.57
N ALA A 140 -12.20 -13.17 0.97
CA ALA A 140 -13.62 -12.90 1.14
C ALA A 140 -14.49 -14.06 0.62
N GLU A 141 -14.17 -14.60 -0.55
CA GLU A 141 -14.87 -15.76 -1.13
C GLU A 141 -14.67 -17.01 -0.27
N ARG A 142 -13.44 -17.28 0.20
CA ARG A 142 -13.16 -18.39 1.12
C ARG A 142 -13.97 -18.25 2.40
N GLN A 143 -14.00 -17.06 3.01
CA GLN A 143 -14.80 -16.82 4.22
C GLN A 143 -16.29 -17.02 3.98
N HIS A 144 -16.79 -16.60 2.82
CA HIS A 144 -18.20 -16.80 2.45
C HIS A 144 -18.55 -18.29 2.36
N TRP A 145 -17.74 -19.07 1.65
CA TRP A 145 -17.95 -20.52 1.51
C TRP A 145 -17.75 -21.27 2.82
N GLN A 146 -16.77 -20.85 3.63
CA GLN A 146 -16.57 -21.40 4.97
C GLN A 146 -17.83 -21.23 5.82
N ARG A 147 -18.40 -20.01 5.88
CA ARG A 147 -19.64 -19.75 6.64
C ARG A 147 -20.82 -20.58 6.12
N ARG A 148 -20.99 -20.70 4.80
CA ARG A 148 -22.04 -21.53 4.21
C ARG A 148 -21.85 -23.02 4.52
N SER A 149 -20.61 -23.50 4.53
CA SER A 149 -20.31 -24.90 4.88
C SER A 149 -20.45 -25.17 6.37
N GLU A 150 -20.32 -24.16 7.21
CA GLU A 150 -20.41 -24.26 8.67
C GLU A 150 -21.85 -24.10 9.19
N GLN A 151 -22.75 -23.51 8.41
CA GLN A 151 -24.12 -23.20 8.82
C GLN A 151 -25.14 -24.17 8.23
N ASP A 152 -26.15 -24.50 9.02
CA ASP A 152 -27.35 -25.18 8.57
C ASP A 152 -28.23 -24.22 7.76
N ALA A 153 -28.69 -24.66 6.58
CA ALA A 153 -29.40 -23.79 5.64
C ALA A 153 -30.81 -23.39 6.12
N LEU A 154 -31.45 -24.20 6.97
CA LEU A 154 -32.80 -23.96 7.46
C LEU A 154 -32.81 -22.97 8.64
N THR A 155 -31.82 -23.09 9.53
CA THR A 155 -31.79 -22.34 10.81
C THR A 155 -30.75 -21.21 10.83
N GLY A 156 -29.74 -21.24 9.97
CA GLY A 156 -28.60 -20.31 9.98
C GLY A 156 -27.64 -20.52 11.16
N LEU A 157 -27.91 -21.50 12.04
CA LEU A 157 -27.04 -21.90 13.14
C LEU A 157 -25.88 -22.75 12.63
N TYR A 158 -24.84 -22.94 13.45
CA TYR A 158 -23.79 -23.89 13.09
C TYR A 158 -24.39 -25.29 12.89
N ASN A 159 -23.99 -25.96 11.82
CA ASN A 159 -24.37 -27.34 11.61
C ASN A 159 -23.70 -28.25 12.64
N ARG A 160 -24.18 -29.48 12.71
CA ARG A 160 -23.71 -30.47 13.68
C ARG A 160 -22.19 -30.67 13.65
N GLY A 161 -21.61 -30.83 12.47
CA GLY A 161 -20.16 -31.08 12.32
C GLY A 161 -19.33 -29.92 12.87
N THR A 162 -19.70 -28.68 12.54
CA THR A 162 -19.03 -27.49 13.07
C THR A 162 -19.25 -27.32 14.57
N GLY A 163 -20.46 -27.63 15.06
CA GLY A 163 -20.76 -27.60 16.50
C GLY A 163 -19.88 -28.56 17.30
N GLU A 164 -19.76 -29.80 16.86
CA GLU A 164 -18.90 -30.82 17.50
C GLU A 164 -17.42 -30.41 17.49
N GLN A 165 -16.93 -29.89 16.36
CA GLN A 165 -15.55 -29.45 16.21
C GLN A 165 -15.21 -28.26 17.13
N ARG A 166 -16.14 -27.30 17.27
CA ARG A 166 -15.97 -26.17 18.20
C ARG A 166 -16.06 -26.60 19.66
N LEU A 167 -16.95 -27.53 19.99
CA LEU A 167 -17.06 -28.06 21.35
C LEU A 167 -15.75 -28.74 21.77
N GLN A 168 -15.13 -29.52 20.88
CA GLN A 168 -13.81 -30.11 21.12
C GLN A 168 -12.71 -29.07 21.31
N GLN A 169 -12.68 -28.00 20.49
CA GLN A 169 -11.72 -26.91 20.66
C GLN A 169 -11.89 -26.19 22.01
N LEU A 170 -13.12 -25.86 22.38
CA LEU A 170 -13.42 -25.22 23.66
C LEU A 170 -13.02 -26.12 24.82
N TRP A 171 -13.33 -27.41 24.74
CA TRP A 171 -12.94 -28.40 25.76
C TRP A 171 -11.42 -28.48 25.93
N ALA A 172 -10.66 -28.48 24.83
CA ALA A 172 -9.20 -28.54 24.86
C ALA A 172 -8.55 -27.27 25.43
N GLN A 173 -9.24 -26.12 25.35
CA GLN A 173 -8.73 -24.81 25.80
C GLN A 173 -9.35 -24.36 27.13
N ALA A 174 -10.12 -25.21 27.79
CA ALA A 174 -10.89 -24.83 28.98
C ALA A 174 -9.98 -24.68 30.21
N GLU A 175 -9.77 -23.44 30.64
CA GLU A 175 -9.21 -23.12 31.97
C GLU A 175 -10.31 -22.99 33.04
N GLN A 176 -11.57 -22.82 32.61
CA GLN A 176 -12.74 -22.69 33.47
C GLN A 176 -13.79 -23.76 33.15
N PRO A 177 -14.70 -24.09 34.08
CA PRO A 177 -15.76 -25.06 33.84
C PRO A 177 -16.64 -24.66 32.64
N LEU A 178 -16.84 -25.59 31.71
CA LEU A 178 -17.74 -25.43 30.56
C LEU A 178 -19.13 -25.99 30.88
N VAL A 179 -20.17 -25.32 30.39
CA VAL A 179 -21.56 -25.80 30.46
C VAL A 179 -22.07 -26.00 29.03
N ALA A 180 -22.64 -27.17 28.77
CA ALA A 180 -23.33 -27.48 27.52
C ALA A 180 -24.84 -27.57 27.77
N ILE A 181 -25.63 -26.92 26.92
CA ILE A 181 -27.09 -26.95 26.96
C ILE A 181 -27.58 -27.54 25.64
N ILE A 182 -28.44 -28.55 25.72
CA ILE A 182 -29.05 -29.20 24.56
C ILE A 182 -30.54 -28.93 24.63
N PHE A 183 -31.09 -28.40 23.55
CA PHE A 183 -32.53 -28.20 23.37
C PHE A 183 -33.06 -29.22 22.38
N ASP A 184 -34.19 -29.85 22.71
CA ASP A 184 -34.96 -30.71 21.81
C ASP A 184 -36.36 -30.13 21.64
N LEU A 185 -36.94 -30.29 20.45
CA LEU A 185 -38.30 -29.82 20.15
C LEU A 185 -39.29 -30.97 20.33
N ASP A 186 -40.07 -30.91 21.40
CA ASP A 186 -41.10 -31.92 21.66
C ASP A 186 -42.12 -32.00 20.52
N HIS A 187 -42.54 -33.22 20.20
CA HIS A 187 -43.59 -33.50 19.21
C HIS A 187 -43.34 -32.97 17.78
N PHE A 188 -42.09 -32.73 17.37
CA PHE A 188 -41.75 -32.21 16.02
C PHE A 188 -42.42 -32.99 14.87
N LYS A 189 -42.53 -34.33 14.98
CA LYS A 189 -43.17 -35.20 13.98
C LYS A 189 -44.69 -35.04 13.85
N ALA A 190 -45.37 -34.43 14.81
CA ALA A 190 -46.82 -34.23 14.77
C ALA A 190 -47.21 -32.97 13.99
N VAL A 191 -46.26 -32.03 13.80
CA VAL A 191 -46.47 -30.76 13.11
C VAL A 191 -46.04 -30.84 11.63
N ASN A 192 -45.08 -31.72 11.33
CA ASN A 192 -44.60 -32.01 9.97
C ASN A 192 -45.43 -33.09 9.29
#